data_AF-A0A945T6D3-F1
#
_entry.id   AF-A0A945T6D3-F1
#
_cell.length_a   1.000
_cell.length_b   1.000
_cell.length_c   1.000
_cell.angle_alpha   90.00
_cell.angle_beta   90.00
_cell.angle_gamma   90.00
#
_symmetry.space_group_name_H-M   'P 1'
#
loop_
_entity.id
_entity.type
_entity.pdbx_description
1 polymer ?
#
loop_
_entity_poly.entity_id
_entity_poly.type
_entity_poly.pdbx_seq_one_letter_code
_entity_poly.pdbx_strand_id
1 'polypeptide(L)'
;MFRSRPPKPLRTHVRRVAALTTVLTVAAGCTPQNPAAVKSTIAIINKTTALKPAVEQMIQLRRKPPAAAKLVKRVPKAPAIAQQKWVVKSGRISRTFSQSARKVGIPANHIQHLESLFAERINFRRDIHKGDQFTVILQPGRDGTLKGGTLLAAEMSNRGKTVRMIRHTDHRGVTRYYDGRGEPLGADFLRHPLKNPKVSSHFTLRRYHPILKTYRPHRGTDYKAKKGTPVIATADGVVAKREYQSGYGNVVFLEHHGGQYTTVYGHFSRFAKWLKPGVRVRQGSVIGYVGSTGLSTGPHLHYEFREGEEYRDAMKVALPQKRTISAKERRHFYQSTMALRRTLLSQKSGNQLASAK
;
A
#
# COMPACT_ATOMS: atom_id res chain seq x y z
N MET A 1 -58.17 -15.41 -8.01
CA MET A 1 -56.76 -15.87 -7.89
C MET A 1 -56.05 -15.65 -9.22
N PHE A 2 -55.14 -14.68 -9.32
CA PHE A 2 -54.19 -14.61 -10.45
C PHE A 2 -52.83 -14.11 -9.94
N ARG A 3 -51.81 -14.97 -10.09
CA ARG A 3 -50.40 -14.71 -9.78
C ARG A 3 -49.74 -14.02 -10.99
N SER A 4 -49.07 -12.89 -10.79
CA SER A 4 -48.21 -12.26 -11.81
C SER A 4 -46.74 -12.67 -11.60
N ARG A 5 -46.10 -13.16 -12.67
CA ARG A 5 -44.65 -13.40 -12.77
C ARG A 5 -43.94 -12.12 -13.26
N PRO A 6 -42.71 -11.82 -12.81
CA PRO A 6 -41.95 -10.65 -13.28
C PRO A 6 -41.24 -10.93 -14.62
N PRO A 7 -41.04 -9.90 -15.49
CA PRO A 7 -40.28 -10.05 -16.74
C PRO A 7 -38.75 -9.96 -16.54
N LYS A 8 -38.02 -10.67 -17.42
CA LYS A 8 -36.56 -10.88 -17.50
C LYS A 8 -35.76 -9.63 -17.95
N PRO A 9 -34.43 -9.57 -17.71
CA PRO A 9 -33.63 -8.35 -17.88
C PRO A 9 -33.17 -8.06 -19.33
N LEU A 10 -33.07 -6.76 -19.64
CA LEU A 10 -32.49 -6.19 -20.87
C LEU A 10 -31.01 -6.57 -21.03
N ARG A 11 -30.72 -7.56 -21.88
CA ARG A 11 -29.35 -7.91 -22.25
C ARG A 11 -29.24 -8.40 -23.70
N THR A 12 -29.80 -7.67 -24.66
CA THR A 12 -29.67 -8.02 -26.11
C THR A 12 -29.53 -6.84 -27.08
N HIS A 13 -29.66 -5.57 -26.65
CA HIS A 13 -29.62 -4.42 -27.57
C HIS A 13 -28.26 -3.74 -27.77
N VAL A 14 -27.23 -4.08 -27.00
CA VAL A 14 -25.91 -3.45 -27.15
C VAL A 14 -25.03 -4.13 -28.21
N ARG A 15 -25.38 -5.36 -28.65
CA ARG A 15 -24.62 -6.08 -29.70
C ARG A 15 -25.06 -5.79 -31.15
N ARG A 16 -26.19 -5.10 -31.37
CA ARG A 16 -26.69 -4.79 -32.73
C ARG A 16 -26.27 -3.42 -33.26
N VAL A 17 -25.85 -2.49 -32.40
CA VAL A 17 -25.35 -1.17 -32.83
C VAL A 17 -23.92 -1.22 -33.36
N ALA A 18 -23.11 -2.20 -32.92
CA ALA A 18 -21.72 -2.36 -33.34
C ALA A 18 -21.54 -3.03 -34.73
N ALA A 19 -22.60 -3.57 -35.34
CA ALA A 19 -22.53 -4.20 -36.66
C ALA A 19 -23.02 -3.28 -37.81
N LEU A 20 -23.65 -2.15 -37.50
CA LEU A 20 -24.17 -1.22 -38.52
C LEU A 20 -23.13 -0.19 -39.01
N THR A 21 -22.05 0.03 -38.27
CA THR A 21 -21.04 1.03 -38.64
C THR A 21 -20.00 0.51 -39.65
N THR A 22 -19.96 -0.80 -39.91
CA THR A 22 -18.98 -1.42 -40.84
C THR A 22 -19.55 -1.66 -42.24
N VAL A 23 -20.86 -1.54 -42.45
CA VAL A 23 -21.49 -1.83 -43.76
C VAL A 23 -21.70 -0.56 -44.60
N LEU A 24 -21.62 0.64 -44.01
CA LEU A 24 -21.87 1.89 -44.73
C LEU A 24 -20.65 2.47 -45.50
N THR A 25 -19.48 1.82 -45.47
CA THR A 25 -18.25 2.35 -46.11
C THR A 25 -17.92 1.72 -47.46
N VAL A 26 -18.76 0.80 -47.98
CA VAL A 26 -18.48 0.11 -49.28
C VAL A 26 -19.49 0.45 -50.39
N ALA A 27 -20.56 1.21 -50.11
CA ALA A 27 -21.65 1.42 -51.07
C ALA A 27 -21.67 2.81 -51.75
N ALA A 28 -20.50 3.39 -52.05
CA ALA A 28 -20.41 4.71 -52.74
C ALA A 28 -19.77 4.65 -54.14
N GLY A 29 -19.67 3.48 -54.78
CA GLY A 29 -18.87 3.35 -56.01
C GLY A 29 -19.32 2.35 -57.07
N CYS A 30 -20.59 1.91 -57.14
CA CYS A 30 -21.05 1.05 -58.23
C CYS A 30 -22.49 1.35 -58.65
N THR A 31 -22.67 1.57 -59.95
CA THR A 31 -23.96 1.56 -60.66
C THR A 31 -24.61 0.16 -60.58
N PRO A 32 -25.90 0.02 -60.27
CA PRO A 32 -26.51 -1.29 -60.13
C PRO A 32 -27.12 -1.79 -61.46
N GLN A 33 -26.61 -2.90 -61.99
CA GLN A 33 -27.19 -3.67 -63.10
C GLN A 33 -28.10 -4.82 -62.65
N ASN A 34 -28.71 -4.79 -61.45
CA ASN A 34 -29.53 -5.90 -60.97
C ASN A 34 -30.86 -5.46 -60.29
N PRO A 35 -32.04 -5.77 -60.86
CA PRO A 35 -33.34 -5.37 -60.31
C PRO A 35 -33.71 -6.04 -58.97
N ALA A 36 -33.02 -7.11 -58.54
CA ALA A 36 -33.26 -7.73 -57.23
C ALA A 36 -32.65 -6.93 -56.06
N ALA A 37 -31.53 -6.22 -56.27
CA ALA A 37 -30.86 -5.40 -55.25
C ALA A 37 -31.58 -4.07 -54.97
N VAL A 38 -32.40 -3.61 -55.92
CA VAL A 38 -33.23 -2.41 -55.76
C VAL A 38 -34.41 -2.66 -54.81
N LYS A 39 -35.02 -3.85 -54.86
CA LYS A 39 -36.13 -4.23 -53.97
C LYS A 39 -35.69 -4.39 -52.51
N SER A 40 -34.49 -4.90 -52.24
CA SER A 40 -33.97 -5.01 -50.87
C SER A 40 -33.60 -3.64 -50.27
N THR A 41 -33.11 -2.72 -51.09
CA THR A 41 -32.73 -1.36 -50.67
C THR A 41 -33.96 -0.51 -50.36
N ILE A 42 -35.04 -0.63 -51.16
CA ILE A 42 -36.32 0.05 -50.91
C ILE A 42 -37.01 -0.47 -49.64
N ALA A 43 -36.92 -1.77 -49.34
CA ALA A 43 -37.48 -2.34 -48.10
C ALA A 43 -36.73 -1.87 -46.83
N ILE A 44 -35.43 -1.57 -46.94
CA ILE A 44 -34.62 -1.00 -45.85
C ILE A 44 -34.96 0.49 -45.67
N ILE A 45 -35.11 1.24 -46.77
CA ILE A 45 -35.50 2.67 -46.73
C ILE A 45 -36.91 2.88 -46.15
N ASN A 46 -37.87 1.99 -46.47
CA ASN A 46 -39.24 2.06 -45.96
C ASN A 46 -39.34 1.70 -44.46
N LYS A 47 -38.39 0.93 -43.92
CA LYS A 47 -38.28 0.69 -42.46
C LYS A 47 -37.72 1.91 -41.70
N THR A 48 -36.96 2.78 -42.36
CA THR A 48 -36.48 4.04 -41.79
C THR A 48 -37.55 5.14 -41.78
N THR A 49 -38.53 5.07 -42.69
CA THR A 49 -39.66 6.03 -42.75
C THR A 49 -40.68 5.83 -41.63
N ALA A 50 -40.77 4.63 -41.06
CA ALA A 50 -41.64 4.32 -39.91
C ALA A 50 -41.16 4.94 -38.57
N LEU A 51 -39.97 5.57 -38.55
CA LEU A 51 -39.43 6.25 -37.36
C LEU A 51 -39.64 7.78 -37.37
N LYS A 52 -40.16 8.36 -38.46
CA LYS A 52 -40.44 9.81 -38.55
C LYS A 52 -41.46 10.31 -37.51
N PRO A 53 -42.62 9.65 -37.27
CA PRO A 53 -43.58 10.16 -36.29
C PRO A 53 -43.07 10.08 -34.84
N ALA A 54 -42.16 9.14 -34.54
CA ALA A 54 -41.51 9.01 -33.22
C ALA A 54 -40.47 10.13 -32.97
N VAL A 55 -39.76 10.56 -34.01
CA VAL A 55 -38.82 11.70 -33.91
C VAL A 55 -39.57 13.03 -33.86
N GLU A 56 -40.69 13.18 -34.57
CA GLU A 56 -41.54 14.37 -34.49
C GLU A 56 -42.25 14.49 -33.12
N GLN A 57 -42.70 13.39 -32.52
CA GLN A 57 -43.20 13.40 -31.13
C GLN A 57 -42.10 13.80 -30.12
N MET A 58 -40.85 13.38 -30.34
CA MET A 58 -39.71 13.81 -29.52
C MET A 58 -39.35 15.29 -29.68
N ILE A 59 -39.59 15.90 -30.85
CA ILE A 59 -39.31 17.32 -31.12
C ILE A 59 -40.44 18.22 -30.60
N GLN A 60 -41.71 17.79 -30.71
CA GLN A 60 -42.88 18.47 -30.14
C GLN A 60 -42.82 18.53 -28.60
N LEU A 61 -42.34 17.46 -27.94
CA LEU A 61 -42.11 17.43 -26.49
C LEU A 61 -40.98 18.37 -26.02
N ARG A 62 -40.20 18.94 -26.94
CA ARG A 62 -39.08 19.86 -26.65
C ARG A 62 -39.43 21.35 -26.83
N ARG A 63 -40.65 21.70 -27.26
CA ARG A 63 -41.07 23.08 -27.56
C ARG A 63 -42.21 23.65 -26.70
N LYS A 64 -42.73 22.92 -25.70
CA LYS A 64 -43.70 23.48 -24.73
C LYS A 64 -42.98 23.79 -23.41
N PRO A 65 -42.97 25.04 -22.92
CA PRO A 65 -42.43 25.32 -21.60
C PRO A 65 -43.38 24.75 -20.53
N PRO A 66 -42.94 23.87 -19.62
CA PRO A 66 -43.73 23.61 -18.44
C PRO A 66 -43.60 24.82 -17.52
N ALA A 67 -44.73 25.33 -17.06
CA ALA A 67 -44.80 26.30 -15.97
C ALA A 67 -44.07 25.72 -14.75
N ALA A 68 -42.83 26.15 -14.53
CA ALA A 68 -42.02 25.76 -13.39
C ALA A 68 -42.35 26.69 -12.21
N ALA A 69 -43.43 26.35 -11.51
CA ALA A 69 -43.58 26.73 -10.12
C ALA A 69 -42.36 26.24 -9.32
N LYS A 70 -41.86 27.15 -8.47
CA LYS A 70 -40.82 26.98 -7.43
C LYS A 70 -40.54 25.53 -7.03
N LEU A 71 -39.41 25.00 -7.48
CA LEU A 71 -38.67 23.98 -6.73
C LEU A 71 -37.17 24.14 -7.03
N VAL A 72 -36.52 25.05 -6.30
CA VAL A 72 -35.06 25.14 -6.27
C VAL A 72 -34.53 23.90 -5.55
N LYS A 73 -34.46 22.77 -6.27
CA LYS A 73 -33.67 21.62 -5.83
C LYS A 73 -32.22 22.05 -5.90
N ARG A 74 -31.63 22.31 -4.73
CA ARG A 74 -30.18 22.41 -4.54
C ARG A 74 -29.53 21.28 -5.33
N VAL A 75 -28.83 21.64 -6.41
CA VAL A 75 -27.82 20.76 -7.01
C VAL A 75 -26.88 20.43 -5.86
N PRO A 76 -26.73 19.16 -5.43
CA PRO A 76 -25.72 18.84 -4.45
C PRO A 76 -24.40 19.23 -5.10
N LYS A 77 -23.78 20.30 -4.58
CA LYS A 77 -22.42 20.69 -4.87
C LYS A 77 -21.63 19.39 -4.80
N ALA A 78 -21.03 18.97 -5.92
CA ALA A 78 -20.08 17.86 -5.94
C ALA A 78 -19.19 18.06 -4.69
N PRO A 79 -19.01 17.04 -3.83
CA PRO A 79 -18.28 17.23 -2.60
C PRO A 79 -16.98 17.90 -2.97
N ALA A 80 -16.76 19.10 -2.43
CA ALA A 80 -15.51 19.81 -2.63
C ALA A 80 -14.43 18.77 -2.32
N ILE A 81 -13.63 18.41 -3.32
CA ILE A 81 -12.48 17.55 -3.11
C ILE A 81 -11.71 18.27 -2.02
N ALA A 82 -11.74 17.74 -0.79
CA ALA A 82 -11.00 18.32 0.32
C ALA A 82 -9.60 18.51 -0.22
N GLN A 83 -9.15 19.76 -0.39
CA GLN A 83 -7.84 20.05 -0.95
C GLN A 83 -6.86 19.28 -0.08
N GLN A 84 -6.33 18.16 -0.60
CA GLN A 84 -5.45 17.33 0.18
C GLN A 84 -4.21 18.18 0.41
N LYS A 85 -4.11 18.74 1.62
CA LYS A 85 -3.07 19.68 2.02
C LYS A 85 -1.77 18.90 2.18
N TRP A 86 -1.18 18.49 1.07
CA TRP A 86 0.16 17.95 1.03
C TRP A 86 1.15 19.00 0.52
N VAL A 87 2.39 18.83 0.92
CA VAL A 87 3.53 19.65 0.53
C VAL A 87 4.43 18.79 -0.32
N VAL A 88 4.84 19.32 -1.47
CA VAL A 88 5.80 18.70 -2.37
C VAL A 88 7.16 19.33 -2.13
N LYS A 89 8.18 18.51 -1.91
CA LYS A 89 9.58 18.92 -1.78
C LYS A 89 10.41 18.20 -2.83
N SER A 90 11.10 18.96 -3.67
CA SER A 90 11.93 18.42 -4.76
C SER A 90 13.33 19.00 -4.69
N GLY A 91 14.33 18.26 -5.16
CA GLY A 91 15.69 18.75 -5.20
C GLY A 91 16.64 17.86 -6.02
N ARG A 92 17.85 18.38 -6.24
CA ARG A 92 18.97 17.64 -6.82
C ARG A 92 19.97 17.24 -5.74
N ILE A 93 20.53 16.05 -5.89
CA ILE A 93 21.56 15.53 -5.01
C ILE A 93 22.89 16.19 -5.38
N SER A 94 23.53 16.82 -4.40
CA SER A 94 24.83 17.47 -4.59
C SER A 94 25.98 16.63 -4.03
N ARG A 95 25.87 16.20 -2.78
CA ARG A 95 26.80 15.28 -2.11
C ARG A 95 26.11 13.99 -1.67
N THR A 96 25.13 14.11 -0.78
CA THR A 96 24.32 12.97 -0.32
C THR A 96 22.85 13.30 -0.39
N PHE A 97 22.01 12.27 -0.57
CA PHE A 97 20.55 12.41 -0.53
C PHE A 97 20.10 13.11 0.76
N SER A 98 20.56 12.59 1.91
CA SER A 98 20.29 13.12 3.24
C SER A 98 20.55 14.62 3.37
N GLN A 99 21.67 15.13 2.86
CA GLN A 99 21.99 16.57 2.95
C GLN A 99 21.09 17.41 2.03
N SER A 100 20.90 16.99 0.77
CA SER A 100 20.04 17.71 -0.17
C SER A 100 18.57 17.72 0.29
N ALA A 101 18.06 16.61 0.85
CA ALA A 101 16.71 16.51 1.39
C ALA A 101 16.49 17.46 2.59
N ARG A 102 17.48 17.58 3.49
CA ARG A 102 17.42 18.54 4.61
C ARG A 102 17.37 19.99 4.10
N LYS A 103 18.17 20.34 3.09
CA LYS A 103 18.20 21.69 2.51
C LYS A 103 16.85 22.16 1.96
N VAL A 104 16.05 21.24 1.40
CA VAL A 104 14.70 21.57 0.90
C VAL A 104 13.61 21.48 1.98
N GLY A 105 14.00 21.23 3.23
CA GLY A 105 13.11 21.25 4.39
C GLY A 105 12.40 19.92 4.66
N ILE A 106 12.95 18.78 4.23
CA ILE A 106 12.43 17.46 4.62
C ILE A 106 12.98 17.12 6.03
N PRO A 107 12.11 16.82 7.00
CA PRO A 107 12.52 16.45 8.36
C PRO A 107 13.35 15.16 8.41
N ALA A 108 14.31 15.09 9.34
CA ALA A 108 15.26 13.98 9.45
C ALA A 108 14.59 12.60 9.64
N ASN A 109 13.47 12.53 10.36
CA ASN A 109 12.71 11.29 10.54
C ASN A 109 12.15 10.76 9.21
N HIS A 110 11.67 11.63 8.32
CA HIS A 110 11.19 11.24 7.00
C HIS A 110 12.34 10.84 6.08
N ILE A 111 13.49 11.49 6.19
CA ILE A 111 14.70 11.11 5.43
C ILE A 111 15.15 9.70 5.83
N GLN A 112 15.26 9.41 7.13
CA GLN A 112 15.61 8.08 7.63
C GLN A 112 14.61 7.01 7.17
N HIS A 113 13.32 7.34 7.18
CA HIS A 113 12.27 6.43 6.72
C HIS A 113 12.32 6.18 5.21
N LEU A 114 12.62 7.21 4.42
CA LEU A 114 12.83 7.06 2.96
C LEU A 114 14.03 6.18 2.66
N GLU A 115 15.15 6.42 3.33
CA GLU A 115 16.36 5.63 3.17
C GLU A 115 16.12 4.16 3.52
N SER A 116 15.36 3.86 4.59
CA SER A 116 15.04 2.48 4.96
C SER A 116 14.09 1.78 3.98
N LEU A 117 13.11 2.50 3.43
CA LEU A 117 12.16 1.93 2.45
C LEU A 117 12.79 1.69 1.08
N PHE A 118 13.73 2.55 0.67
CA PHE A 118 14.44 2.40 -0.60
C PHE A 118 15.67 1.51 -0.52
N ALA A 119 16.16 1.15 0.67
CA ALA A 119 17.40 0.37 0.84
C ALA A 119 17.41 -0.97 0.08
N GLU A 120 16.26 -1.58 -0.15
CA GLU A 120 16.14 -2.83 -0.93
C GLU A 120 16.27 -2.63 -2.45
N ARG A 121 16.07 -1.40 -2.93
CA ARG A 121 16.06 -1.06 -4.36
C ARG A 121 17.23 -0.18 -4.77
N ILE A 122 17.77 0.59 -3.82
CA ILE A 122 18.83 1.57 -4.04
C ILE A 122 19.79 1.52 -2.85
N ASN A 123 21.06 1.27 -3.14
CA ASN A 123 22.13 1.47 -2.19
C ASN A 123 22.54 2.96 -2.19
N PHE A 124 22.06 3.73 -1.21
CA PHE A 124 22.32 5.17 -1.13
C PHE A 124 23.80 5.58 -1.08
N ARG A 125 24.71 4.66 -0.73
CA ARG A 125 26.15 4.93 -0.72
C ARG A 125 26.84 4.66 -2.06
N ARG A 126 26.33 3.70 -2.83
CA ARG A 126 26.97 3.25 -4.07
C ARG A 126 26.27 3.76 -5.32
N ASP A 127 24.95 3.87 -5.26
CA ASP A 127 24.14 4.11 -6.46
C ASP A 127 23.88 5.61 -6.65
N ILE A 128 23.87 6.42 -5.59
CA ILE A 128 23.50 7.84 -5.64
C ILE A 128 24.66 8.70 -6.13
N HIS A 129 24.39 9.54 -7.12
CA HIS A 129 25.37 10.44 -7.73
C HIS A 129 24.93 11.91 -7.66
N LYS A 130 25.91 12.81 -7.85
CA LYS A 130 25.64 14.23 -8.03
C LYS A 130 24.77 14.42 -9.29
N GLY A 131 23.70 15.20 -9.16
CA GLY A 131 22.75 15.50 -10.24
C GLY A 131 21.47 14.67 -10.20
N ASP A 132 21.47 13.54 -9.48
CA ASP A 132 20.27 12.73 -9.26
C ASP A 132 19.15 13.57 -8.65
N GLN A 133 17.91 13.27 -9.02
CA GLN A 133 16.74 14.06 -8.63
C GLN A 133 15.87 13.28 -7.66
N PHE A 134 15.24 14.00 -6.73
CA PHE A 134 14.21 13.43 -5.88
C PHE A 134 13.02 14.38 -5.73
N THR A 135 11.85 13.79 -5.53
CA THR A 135 10.60 14.47 -5.19
C THR A 135 9.93 13.70 -4.06
N VAL A 136 9.46 14.40 -3.04
CA VAL A 136 8.81 13.83 -1.86
C VAL A 136 7.51 14.57 -1.60
N ILE A 137 6.43 13.81 -1.35
CA ILE A 137 5.11 14.33 -1.01
C ILE A 137 4.84 14.01 0.46
N LEU A 138 4.63 15.05 1.26
CA LEU A 138 4.39 14.98 2.70
C LEU A 138 3.03 15.58 3.03
N GLN A 139 2.29 14.96 3.94
CA GLN A 139 1.14 15.56 4.59
C GLN A 139 1.59 16.16 5.92
N PRO A 140 1.33 17.43 6.23
CA PRO A 140 1.59 17.98 7.56
C PRO A 140 0.78 17.24 8.64
N GLY A 141 1.31 17.24 9.87
CA GLY A 141 0.62 16.71 11.03
C GLY A 141 -0.55 17.61 11.46
N ARG A 142 -1.26 17.20 12.50
CA ARG A 142 -2.33 18.03 13.11
C ARG A 142 -1.79 19.34 13.68
N ASP A 143 -0.53 19.33 14.07
CA ASP A 143 0.28 20.48 14.51
C ASP A 143 0.71 21.40 13.36
N GLY A 144 0.36 21.06 12.11
CA GLY A 144 0.76 21.79 10.91
C GLY A 144 2.23 21.58 10.50
N THR A 145 3.01 20.80 11.27
CA THR A 145 4.43 20.60 10.97
C THR A 145 4.65 19.40 10.04
N LEU A 146 5.70 19.46 9.23
CA LEU A 146 6.11 18.28 8.45
C LEU A 146 6.74 17.20 9.34
N LYS A 147 7.32 17.57 10.50
CA LYS A 147 7.96 16.62 11.42
C LYS A 147 6.95 15.64 12.01
N GLY A 148 5.80 16.15 12.46
CA GLY A 148 4.64 15.35 12.89
C GLY A 148 3.76 14.84 11.74
N GLY A 149 4.16 15.11 10.50
CA GLY A 149 3.45 14.75 9.30
C GLY A 149 3.60 13.30 8.86
N THR A 150 2.97 12.97 7.73
CA THR A 150 3.00 11.66 7.10
C THR A 150 3.67 11.71 5.74
N LEU A 151 4.59 10.79 5.50
CA LEU A 151 5.17 10.56 4.17
C LEU A 151 4.13 9.87 3.26
N LEU A 152 3.73 10.53 2.17
CA LEU A 152 2.70 10.01 1.26
C LEU A 152 3.31 9.32 0.05
N ALA A 153 4.30 9.93 -0.58
CA ALA A 153 4.96 9.36 -1.74
C ALA A 153 6.36 9.95 -1.93
N ALA A 154 7.20 9.24 -2.65
CA ALA A 154 8.49 9.75 -3.10
C ALA A 154 8.87 9.15 -4.45
N GLU A 155 9.66 9.89 -5.20
CA GLU A 155 10.30 9.46 -6.42
C GLU A 155 11.78 9.85 -6.36
N MET A 156 12.66 8.93 -6.75
CA MET A 156 14.05 9.24 -7.02
C MET A 156 14.42 8.78 -8.43
N SER A 157 15.18 9.61 -9.13
CA SER A 157 15.68 9.34 -10.46
C SER A 157 17.20 9.34 -10.45
N ASN A 158 17.80 8.22 -10.85
CA ASN A 158 19.24 8.00 -10.94
C ASN A 158 19.56 7.44 -12.32
N ARG A 159 20.35 8.19 -13.11
CA ARG A 159 20.83 7.78 -14.45
C ARG A 159 19.76 7.11 -15.34
N GLY A 160 18.58 7.73 -15.40
CA GLY A 160 17.43 7.24 -16.19
C GLY A 160 16.56 6.18 -15.52
N LYS A 161 17.01 5.55 -14.42
CA LYS A 161 16.18 4.65 -13.60
C LYS A 161 15.38 5.47 -12.59
N THR A 162 14.07 5.27 -12.57
CA THR A 162 13.17 5.93 -11.62
C THR A 162 12.61 4.91 -10.64
N VAL A 163 12.83 5.14 -9.35
CA VAL A 163 12.23 4.34 -8.28
C VAL A 163 11.17 5.19 -7.58
N ARG A 164 9.97 4.65 -7.48
CA ARG A 164 8.83 5.30 -6.83
C ARG A 164 8.46 4.55 -5.57
N MET A 165 7.91 5.29 -4.63
CA MET A 165 7.34 4.80 -3.38
C MET A 165 6.03 5.53 -3.14
N ILE A 166 4.96 4.80 -2.87
CA ILE A 166 3.63 5.37 -2.65
C ILE A 166 2.98 4.68 -1.45
N ARG A 167 2.49 5.47 -0.50
CA ARG A 167 1.73 5.01 0.65
C ARG A 167 0.32 4.60 0.20
N HIS A 168 -0.09 3.39 0.56
CA HIS A 168 -1.44 2.88 0.31
C HIS A 168 -1.98 2.17 1.54
N THR A 169 -3.27 2.37 1.80
CA THR A 169 -4.02 1.64 2.83
C THR A 169 -4.96 0.68 2.14
N ASP A 170 -4.80 -0.61 2.43
CA ASP A 170 -5.69 -1.64 1.87
C ASP A 170 -7.09 -1.61 2.52
N HIS A 171 -8.03 -2.39 1.96
CA HIS A 171 -9.39 -2.50 2.51
C HIS A 171 -9.43 -3.05 3.96
N ARG A 172 -8.35 -3.65 4.45
CA ARG A 172 -8.23 -4.15 5.83
C ARG A 172 -7.72 -3.07 6.79
N GLY A 173 -7.46 -1.86 6.29
CA GLY A 173 -6.93 -0.74 7.07
C GLY A 173 -5.42 -0.79 7.30
N VAL A 174 -4.70 -1.66 6.58
CA VAL A 174 -3.24 -1.79 6.70
C VAL A 174 -2.56 -0.85 5.73
N THR A 175 -1.80 0.09 6.27
CA THR A 175 -1.04 1.05 5.48
C THR A 175 0.39 0.58 5.27
N ARG A 176 0.82 0.49 4.00
CA ARG A 176 2.21 0.20 3.61
C ARG A 176 2.66 1.11 2.46
N TYR A 177 3.94 0.99 2.12
CA TYR A 177 4.52 1.65 0.96
C TYR A 177 4.75 0.62 -0.14
N TYR A 178 4.49 1.03 -1.37
CA TYR A 178 4.59 0.19 -2.57
C TYR A 178 5.32 0.95 -3.68
N ASP A 179 5.93 0.21 -4.60
CA ASP A 179 6.57 0.76 -5.78
C ASP A 179 5.54 1.18 -6.85
N GLY A 180 6.03 1.70 -7.97
CA GLY A 180 5.18 2.12 -9.09
C GLY A 180 4.33 1.01 -9.71
N ARG A 181 4.67 -0.26 -9.48
CA ARG A 181 3.99 -1.48 -9.99
C ARG A 181 3.05 -2.10 -8.96
N GLY A 182 3.08 -1.62 -7.72
CA GLY A 182 2.31 -2.18 -6.61
C GLY A 182 3.07 -3.25 -5.84
N GLU A 183 4.39 -3.35 -6.01
CA GLU A 183 5.22 -4.24 -5.19
C GLU A 183 5.53 -3.56 -3.85
N PRO A 184 5.33 -4.23 -2.72
CA PRO A 184 5.61 -3.66 -1.41
C PRO A 184 7.10 -3.29 -1.25
N LEU A 185 7.36 -2.23 -0.49
CA LEU A 185 8.71 -1.73 -0.19
C LEU A 185 9.06 -1.92 1.29
N GLY A 186 10.34 -2.20 1.55
CA GLY A 186 10.91 -2.42 2.88
C GLY A 186 10.61 -3.82 3.42
N ALA A 187 11.38 -4.26 4.41
CA ALA A 187 11.32 -5.63 4.90
C ALA A 187 9.99 -5.97 5.59
N ASP A 188 9.47 -7.18 5.36
CA ASP A 188 8.25 -7.68 6.04
C ASP A 188 8.52 -7.94 7.53
N PHE A 189 9.72 -8.43 7.80
CA PHE A 189 10.27 -8.61 9.14
C PHE A 189 11.54 -7.77 9.31
N LEU A 190 11.61 -7.04 10.42
CA LEU A 190 12.87 -6.52 10.93
C LEU A 190 13.67 -7.68 11.50
N ARG A 191 14.98 -7.67 11.25
CA ARG A 191 15.90 -8.68 11.81
C ARG A 191 15.94 -8.64 13.35
N HIS A 192 15.76 -7.46 13.92
CA HIS A 192 15.98 -7.21 15.34
C HIS A 192 14.81 -6.49 16.01
N PRO A 193 14.42 -6.91 17.23
CA PRO A 193 13.36 -6.28 18.01
C PRO A 193 13.85 -5.10 18.88
N LEU A 194 15.12 -4.69 18.73
CA LEU A 194 15.77 -3.62 19.48
C LEU A 194 16.52 -2.68 18.53
N LYS A 195 16.59 -1.39 18.88
CA LYS A 195 17.29 -0.37 18.06
C LYS A 195 18.81 -0.61 17.95
N ASN A 196 19.44 -1.01 19.06
CA ASN A 196 20.88 -1.28 19.14
C ASN A 196 21.09 -2.71 19.69
N PRO A 197 20.88 -3.75 18.87
CA PRO A 197 20.92 -5.13 19.33
C PRO A 197 22.35 -5.53 19.72
N LYS A 198 22.50 -6.14 20.91
CA LYS A 198 23.74 -6.78 21.35
C LYS A 198 23.42 -8.23 21.70
N VAL A 199 23.77 -9.16 20.82
CA VAL A 199 23.51 -10.59 21.06
C VAL A 199 24.42 -11.06 22.19
N SER A 200 23.83 -11.63 23.24
CA SER A 200 24.55 -12.28 24.35
C SER A 200 24.55 -13.80 24.23
N SER A 201 23.53 -14.37 23.61
CA SER A 201 23.45 -15.82 23.36
C SER A 201 22.73 -16.05 22.03
N HIS A 202 23.33 -16.86 21.17
CA HIS A 202 22.77 -17.20 19.86
C HIS A 202 21.78 -18.35 19.94
N PHE A 203 20.95 -18.47 18.91
CA PHE A 203 20.16 -19.67 18.67
C PHE A 203 21.08 -20.88 18.48
N THR A 204 20.76 -21.98 19.14
CA THR A 204 21.45 -23.25 18.93
C THR A 204 20.55 -24.40 19.37
N LEU A 205 20.49 -25.46 18.57
CA LEU A 205 19.76 -26.68 18.95
C LEU A 205 20.57 -27.55 19.93
N ARG A 206 21.86 -27.26 20.12
CA ARG A 206 22.78 -28.04 20.96
C ARG A 206 23.69 -27.11 21.77
N ARG A 207 23.15 -26.38 22.76
CA ARG A 207 23.97 -25.62 23.72
C ARG A 207 24.48 -26.57 24.80
N TYR A 208 25.79 -26.69 24.95
CA TYR A 208 26.36 -27.43 26.06
C TYR A 208 26.19 -26.63 27.37
N HIS A 209 25.64 -27.27 28.40
CA HIS A 209 25.51 -26.68 29.74
C HIS A 209 26.74 -27.09 30.58
N PRO A 210 27.66 -26.18 30.90
CA PRO A 210 28.97 -26.55 31.46
C PRO A 210 28.86 -27.24 32.83
N ILE A 211 27.87 -26.86 33.64
CA ILE A 211 27.67 -27.41 34.99
C ILE A 211 26.92 -28.76 34.98
N LEU A 212 25.93 -28.92 34.09
CA LEU A 212 25.06 -30.10 34.04
C LEU A 212 25.60 -31.15 33.05
N LYS A 213 26.68 -30.83 32.33
CA LYS A 213 27.28 -31.64 31.25
C LYS A 213 26.27 -32.16 30.22
N THR A 214 25.15 -31.46 30.02
CA THR A 214 24.07 -31.85 29.09
C THR A 214 23.92 -30.84 27.96
N TYR A 215 23.48 -31.30 26.79
CA TYR A 215 23.09 -30.42 25.70
C TYR A 215 21.63 -30.02 25.85
N ARG A 216 21.35 -28.72 25.83
CA ARG A 216 20.00 -28.16 25.82
C ARG A 216 19.85 -27.18 24.67
N PRO A 217 18.75 -27.21 23.91
CA PRO A 217 18.53 -26.22 22.86
C PRO A 217 18.25 -24.85 23.47
N HIS A 218 18.87 -23.83 22.90
CA HIS A 218 18.47 -22.44 23.06
C HIS A 218 17.70 -22.03 21.80
N ARG A 219 16.36 -22.07 21.88
CA ARG A 219 15.45 -21.94 20.73
C ARG A 219 15.14 -20.49 20.33
N GLY A 220 15.95 -19.55 20.82
CA GLY A 220 15.84 -18.14 20.51
C GLY A 220 17.20 -17.47 20.48
N THR A 221 17.20 -16.15 20.36
CA THR A 221 18.38 -15.29 20.48
C THR A 221 18.18 -14.37 21.67
N ASP A 222 19.19 -14.28 22.54
CA ASP A 222 19.15 -13.38 23.67
C ASP A 222 19.89 -12.08 23.34
N TYR A 223 19.23 -10.96 23.60
CA TYR A 223 19.81 -9.64 23.45
C TYR A 223 20.03 -8.99 24.81
N LYS A 224 21.29 -8.70 25.14
CA LYS A 224 21.64 -7.95 26.35
C LYS A 224 21.20 -6.50 26.20
N ALA A 225 20.36 -6.05 27.12
CA ALA A 225 19.86 -4.67 27.15
C ALA A 225 19.47 -4.26 28.58
N LYS A 226 19.55 -2.97 28.88
CA LYS A 226 19.17 -2.46 30.21
C LYS A 226 17.68 -2.71 30.46
N LYS A 227 17.30 -3.01 31.70
CA LYS A 227 15.88 -3.07 32.13
C LYS A 227 15.17 -1.77 31.71
N GLY A 228 13.97 -1.89 31.17
CA GLY A 228 13.20 -0.76 30.65
C GLY A 228 13.50 -0.38 29.20
N THR A 229 14.45 -1.03 28.52
CA THR A 229 14.69 -0.78 27.09
C THR A 229 13.44 -1.12 26.27
N PRO A 230 12.93 -0.23 25.40
CA PRO A 230 11.75 -0.51 24.57
C PRO A 230 12.01 -1.66 23.59
N VAL A 231 11.04 -2.57 23.49
CA VAL A 231 11.06 -3.70 22.55
C VAL A 231 9.95 -3.52 21.53
N ILE A 232 10.31 -3.66 20.26
CA ILE A 232 9.40 -3.45 19.13
C ILE A 232 8.99 -4.78 18.48
N ALA A 233 7.79 -4.82 17.91
CA ALA A 233 7.38 -5.93 17.06
C ALA A 233 8.19 -5.94 15.76
N THR A 234 8.73 -7.10 15.39
CA THR A 234 9.55 -7.24 14.18
C THR A 234 8.72 -7.27 12.90
N ALA A 235 7.43 -7.55 12.95
CA ALA A 235 6.53 -7.53 11.80
C ALA A 235 5.12 -7.13 12.21
N ASP A 236 4.27 -6.82 11.22
CA ASP A 236 2.84 -6.68 11.42
C ASP A 236 2.25 -8.02 11.89
N GLY A 237 1.35 -7.99 12.86
CA GLY A 237 0.79 -9.22 13.41
C GLY A 237 -0.40 -9.00 14.33
N VAL A 238 -0.82 -10.06 14.98
CA VAL A 238 -1.85 -10.06 16.02
C VAL A 238 -1.25 -10.62 17.30
N VAL A 239 -1.56 -10.02 18.44
CA VAL A 239 -1.18 -10.57 19.75
C VAL A 239 -1.94 -11.87 19.97
N ALA A 240 -1.26 -13.00 19.83
CA ALA A 240 -1.85 -14.31 20.10
C ALA A 240 -1.96 -14.53 21.61
N LYS A 241 -0.87 -14.29 22.35
CA LYS A 241 -0.81 -14.45 23.80
C LYS A 241 0.00 -13.33 24.45
N ARG A 242 -0.38 -13.00 25.68
CA ARG A 242 0.34 -12.09 26.60
C ARG A 242 0.11 -12.57 28.02
N GLU A 243 1.11 -13.22 28.60
CA GLU A 243 0.97 -13.92 29.88
C GLU A 243 2.30 -14.04 30.61
N TYR A 244 2.28 -14.68 31.78
CA TYR A 244 3.48 -15.07 32.51
C TYR A 244 3.69 -16.58 32.36
N GLN A 245 4.89 -17.01 31.98
CA GLN A 245 5.29 -18.43 31.95
C GLN A 245 6.56 -18.60 32.78
N SER A 246 6.71 -19.71 33.51
CA SER A 246 7.86 -19.91 34.42
C SER A 246 9.23 -19.74 33.73
N GLY A 247 9.38 -20.29 32.53
CA GLY A 247 10.59 -20.15 31.72
C GLY A 247 10.77 -18.73 31.18
N TYR A 248 9.83 -18.25 30.37
CA TYR A 248 9.96 -16.96 29.68
C TYR A 248 9.71 -15.73 30.58
N GLY A 249 9.12 -15.89 31.76
CA GLY A 249 8.58 -14.78 32.54
C GLY A 249 7.40 -14.12 31.83
N ASN A 250 7.34 -12.79 31.87
CA ASN A 250 6.37 -12.02 31.09
C ASN A 250 6.69 -12.15 29.60
N VAL A 251 5.77 -12.74 28.85
CA VAL A 251 5.98 -13.14 27.46
C VAL A 251 4.85 -12.66 26.55
N VAL A 252 5.21 -12.32 25.31
CA VAL A 252 4.27 -11.99 24.23
C VAL A 252 4.52 -12.90 23.05
N PHE A 253 3.44 -13.46 22.51
CA PHE A 253 3.44 -14.19 21.24
C PHE A 253 2.69 -13.36 20.21
N LEU A 254 3.35 -13.06 19.09
CA LEU A 254 2.74 -12.41 17.95
C LEU A 254 2.62 -13.40 16.80
N GLU A 255 1.41 -13.54 16.27
CA GLU A 255 1.15 -14.29 15.04
C GLU A 255 1.19 -13.37 13.83
N HIS A 256 1.86 -13.85 12.78
CA HIS A 256 2.04 -13.16 11.53
C HIS A 256 1.49 -14.01 10.39
N HIS A 257 1.06 -13.36 9.31
CA HIS A 257 0.59 -14.04 8.09
C HIS A 257 -0.51 -15.09 8.32
N GLY A 258 -1.39 -14.88 9.31
CA GLY A 258 -2.45 -15.83 9.64
C GLY A 258 -1.95 -17.09 10.34
N GLY A 259 -0.92 -16.97 11.18
CA GLY A 259 -0.38 -18.07 11.98
C GLY A 259 0.80 -18.82 11.33
N GLN A 260 1.17 -18.49 10.10
CA GLN A 260 2.31 -19.13 9.42
C GLN A 260 3.64 -18.86 10.13
N TYR A 261 3.76 -17.69 10.76
CA TYR A 261 4.93 -17.35 11.55
C TYR A 261 4.52 -16.84 12.93
N THR A 262 5.35 -17.14 13.93
CA THR A 262 5.18 -16.61 15.28
C THR A 262 6.48 -16.00 15.75
N THR A 263 6.41 -14.80 16.33
CA THR A 263 7.54 -14.25 17.08
C THR A 263 7.22 -14.20 18.56
N VAL A 264 8.21 -14.57 19.37
CA VAL A 264 8.07 -14.67 20.83
C VAL A 264 9.05 -13.71 21.49
N TYR A 265 8.58 -12.98 22.50
CA TYR A 265 9.35 -11.96 23.21
C TYR A 265 9.22 -12.22 24.71
N GLY A 266 10.31 -12.70 25.32
CA GLY A 266 10.35 -13.09 26.73
C GLY A 266 11.04 -12.09 27.65
N HIS A 267 10.95 -12.37 28.94
CA HIS A 267 11.59 -11.70 30.06
C HIS A 267 11.21 -10.22 30.23
N PHE A 268 10.02 -9.82 29.80
CA PHE A 268 9.61 -8.42 29.95
C PHE A 268 9.54 -7.99 31.42
N SER A 269 9.95 -6.74 31.69
CA SER A 269 9.66 -6.11 32.98
C SER A 269 8.22 -5.64 33.07
N ARG A 270 7.69 -5.15 31.94
CA ARG A 270 6.29 -4.76 31.76
C ARG A 270 5.93 -4.75 30.28
N PHE A 271 4.65 -4.96 29.99
CA PHE A 271 4.09 -4.81 28.64
C PHE A 271 3.79 -3.34 28.33
N ALA A 272 3.62 -3.01 27.05
CA ALA A 272 3.01 -1.75 26.66
C ALA A 272 1.55 -1.70 27.12
N LYS A 273 1.07 -0.53 27.58
CA LYS A 273 -0.26 -0.37 28.20
C LYS A 273 -1.42 -0.81 27.27
N TRP A 274 -1.26 -0.61 25.97
CA TRP A 274 -2.26 -0.92 24.95
C TRP A 274 -2.26 -2.39 24.52
N LEU A 275 -1.23 -3.16 24.90
CA LEU A 275 -1.04 -4.52 24.41
C LEU A 275 -1.95 -5.52 25.11
N LYS A 276 -2.85 -6.16 24.37
CA LYS A 276 -3.77 -7.21 24.84
C LYS A 276 -3.93 -8.29 23.75
N PRO A 277 -4.27 -9.55 24.11
CA PRO A 277 -4.60 -10.57 23.11
C PRO A 277 -5.65 -10.09 22.10
N GLY A 278 -5.51 -10.52 20.84
CA GLY A 278 -6.37 -10.12 19.72
C GLY A 278 -6.06 -8.76 19.09
N VAL A 279 -5.25 -7.91 19.74
CA VAL A 279 -4.89 -6.59 19.19
C VAL A 279 -3.95 -6.73 18.01
N ARG A 280 -4.20 -5.96 16.94
CA ARG A 280 -3.27 -5.83 15.81
C ARG A 280 -2.08 -4.97 16.19
N VAL A 281 -0.89 -5.47 15.91
CA VAL A 281 0.38 -4.80 16.11
C VAL A 281 0.99 -4.46 14.76
N ARG A 282 1.54 -3.25 14.63
CA ARG A 282 2.32 -2.87 13.45
C ARG A 282 3.80 -3.10 13.70
N GLN A 283 4.54 -3.48 12.67
CA GLN A 283 6.01 -3.51 12.70
C GLN A 283 6.56 -2.21 13.29
N GLY A 284 7.52 -2.32 14.21
CA GLY A 284 8.13 -1.18 14.89
C GLY A 284 7.34 -0.63 16.10
N SER A 285 6.11 -1.11 16.35
CA SER A 285 5.35 -0.69 17.55
C SER A 285 6.00 -1.23 18.81
N VAL A 286 6.12 -0.39 19.86
CA VAL A 286 6.63 -0.83 21.17
C VAL A 286 5.59 -1.73 21.85
N ILE A 287 5.95 -3.00 22.06
CA ILE A 287 5.08 -4.03 22.67
C ILE A 287 5.39 -4.27 24.14
N GLY A 288 6.59 -3.91 24.60
CA GLY A 288 7.01 -4.13 25.97
C GLY A 288 8.37 -3.53 26.25
N TYR A 289 8.88 -3.81 27.44
CA TYR A 289 10.16 -3.28 27.90
C TYR A 289 10.99 -4.39 28.54
N VAL A 290 12.27 -4.44 28.18
CA VAL A 290 13.24 -5.44 28.66
C VAL A 290 13.18 -5.55 30.18
N GLY A 291 13.30 -6.77 30.68
CA GLY A 291 13.35 -7.08 32.10
C GLY A 291 14.22 -8.30 32.38
N SER A 292 13.91 -8.99 33.46
CA SER A 292 14.58 -10.23 33.88
C SER A 292 13.60 -11.12 34.64
N THR A 293 12.35 -11.20 34.16
CA THR A 293 11.31 -12.04 34.76
C THR A 293 11.43 -13.49 34.29
N GLY A 294 10.90 -14.45 35.05
CA GLY A 294 11.06 -15.88 34.75
C GLY A 294 12.50 -16.36 34.96
N LEU A 295 12.89 -17.40 34.22
CA LEU A 295 14.23 -17.99 34.31
C LEU A 295 15.25 -17.13 33.55
N SER A 296 15.81 -16.12 34.23
CA SER A 296 16.74 -15.16 33.66
C SER A 296 17.86 -14.81 34.65
N THR A 297 19.12 -14.81 34.19
CA THR A 297 20.29 -14.46 35.01
C THR A 297 20.53 -12.96 35.13
N GLY A 298 19.87 -12.14 34.30
CA GLY A 298 19.97 -10.69 34.33
C GLY A 298 19.21 -10.03 33.18
N PRO A 299 19.15 -8.69 33.13
CA PRO A 299 18.34 -8.00 32.14
C PRO A 299 18.71 -8.31 30.68
N HIS A 300 17.79 -8.95 29.96
CA HIS A 300 17.92 -9.28 28.54
C HIS A 300 16.53 -9.49 27.90
N LEU A 301 16.49 -9.51 26.57
CA LEU A 301 15.33 -9.93 25.80
C LEU A 301 15.61 -11.29 25.19
N HIS A 302 14.76 -12.28 25.48
CA HIS A 302 14.72 -13.51 24.72
C HIS A 302 13.78 -13.35 23.52
N TYR A 303 14.28 -13.64 22.32
CA TYR A 303 13.52 -13.48 21.07
C TYR A 303 13.54 -14.76 20.24
N GLU A 304 12.38 -15.22 19.83
CA GLU A 304 12.24 -16.38 18.94
C GLU A 304 11.54 -16.01 17.64
N PHE A 305 11.91 -16.73 16.58
CA PHE A 305 11.19 -16.75 15.32
C PHE A 305 10.80 -18.19 15.03
N ARG A 306 9.51 -18.41 14.78
CA ARG A 306 8.95 -19.72 14.47
C ARG A 306 8.27 -19.69 13.11
N GLU A 307 8.44 -20.76 12.35
CA GLU A 307 7.78 -21.00 11.07
C GLU A 307 6.95 -22.27 11.24
N GLY A 308 5.62 -22.11 11.31
CA GLY A 308 4.74 -23.13 11.87
C GLY A 308 5.20 -23.53 13.29
N GLU A 309 5.51 -24.81 13.47
CA GLU A 309 5.98 -25.37 14.74
C GLU A 309 7.51 -25.35 14.90
N GLU A 310 8.25 -25.06 13.82
CA GLU A 310 9.71 -25.11 13.81
C GLU A 310 10.34 -23.81 14.32
N TYR A 311 11.34 -23.93 15.18
CA TYR A 311 12.13 -22.80 15.66
C TYR A 311 13.27 -22.55 14.69
N ARG A 312 13.39 -21.30 14.20
CA ARG A 312 14.44 -20.89 13.27
C ARG A 312 15.39 -19.92 13.95
N ASP A 313 16.66 -19.98 13.55
CA ASP A 313 17.63 -18.94 13.91
C ASP A 313 17.24 -17.62 13.22
N ALA A 314 16.61 -16.71 13.97
CA ALA A 314 16.15 -15.42 13.47
C ALA A 314 17.27 -14.57 12.86
N MET A 315 18.54 -14.84 13.23
CA MET A 315 19.71 -14.13 12.71
C MET A 315 20.15 -14.61 11.32
N LYS A 316 19.76 -15.83 10.94
CA LYS A 316 20.23 -16.49 9.72
C LYS A 316 19.10 -16.82 8.74
N VAL A 317 17.90 -17.08 9.25
CA VAL A 317 16.76 -17.46 8.42
C VAL A 317 16.50 -16.42 7.32
N ALA A 318 16.15 -16.90 6.13
CA ALA A 318 15.61 -16.06 5.08
C ALA A 318 14.27 -15.52 5.59
N LEU A 319 14.19 -14.22 5.81
CA LEU A 319 12.97 -13.62 6.32
C LEU A 319 11.91 -13.59 5.22
N PRO A 320 10.62 -13.82 5.55
CA PRO A 320 9.53 -13.75 4.60
C PRO A 320 9.54 -12.42 3.85
N GLN A 321 9.30 -12.46 2.55
CA GLN A 321 9.13 -11.25 1.75
C GLN A 321 7.67 -10.80 1.76
N LYS A 322 7.47 -9.48 1.67
CA LYS A 322 6.14 -8.89 1.71
C LYS A 322 5.27 -9.44 0.60
N ARG A 323 4.04 -9.80 0.95
CA ARG A 323 3.03 -10.25 -0.01
C ARG A 323 2.71 -9.12 -1.00
N THR A 324 2.80 -9.43 -2.29
CA THR A 324 2.40 -8.54 -3.38
C THR A 324 0.93 -8.13 -3.24
N ILE A 325 0.57 -6.95 -3.75
CA ILE A 325 -0.84 -6.53 -3.76
C ILE A 325 -1.65 -7.59 -4.53
N SER A 326 -2.65 -8.18 -3.86
CA SER A 326 -3.53 -9.18 -4.50
C SER A 326 -4.21 -8.62 -5.75
N ALA A 327 -4.53 -9.47 -6.73
CA ALA A 327 -5.22 -9.04 -7.95
C ALA A 327 -6.50 -8.23 -7.65
N LYS A 328 -7.24 -8.61 -6.60
CA LYS A 328 -8.46 -7.91 -6.14
C LYS A 328 -8.15 -6.50 -5.61
N GLU A 329 -7.01 -6.31 -4.96
CA GLU A 329 -6.60 -5.04 -4.35
C GLU A 329 -5.93 -4.09 -5.37
N ARG A 330 -5.37 -4.59 -6.48
CA ARG A 330 -4.64 -3.77 -7.47
C ARG A 330 -5.47 -2.60 -8.00
N ARG A 331 -6.76 -2.83 -8.30
CA ARG A 331 -7.64 -1.76 -8.78
C ARG A 331 -7.76 -0.63 -7.76
N HIS A 332 -7.96 -0.97 -6.49
CA HIS A 332 -8.08 0.01 -5.42
C HIS A 332 -6.77 0.75 -5.19
N PHE A 333 -5.63 0.04 -5.22
CA PHE A 333 -4.30 0.69 -5.18
C PHE A 333 -4.12 1.73 -6.28
N TYR A 334 -4.42 1.41 -7.55
CA TYR A 334 -4.24 2.37 -8.64
C TYR A 334 -5.19 3.56 -8.53
N GLN A 335 -6.42 3.34 -8.06
CA GLN A 335 -7.40 4.41 -7.85
C GLN A 335 -7.01 5.32 -6.68
N SER A 336 -6.69 4.76 -5.52
CA SER A 336 -6.34 5.50 -4.31
C SER A 336 -5.04 6.30 -4.46
N THR A 337 -4.10 5.80 -5.26
CA THR A 337 -2.79 6.44 -5.47
C THR A 337 -2.73 7.36 -6.68
N MET A 338 -3.80 7.45 -7.48
CA MET A 338 -3.79 8.17 -8.76
C MET A 338 -3.35 9.63 -8.61
N ALA A 339 -3.85 10.33 -7.59
CA ALA A 339 -3.51 11.74 -7.36
C ALA A 339 -2.03 11.92 -7.05
N LEU A 340 -1.48 11.12 -6.12
CA LEU A 340 -0.06 11.13 -5.76
C LEU A 340 0.83 10.81 -6.97
N ARG A 341 0.44 9.82 -7.77
CA ARG A 341 1.17 9.43 -8.99
C ARG A 341 1.23 10.58 -10.00
N ARG A 342 0.10 11.27 -10.23
CA ARG A 342 0.05 12.43 -11.12
C ARG A 342 0.93 13.57 -10.62
N THR A 343 0.92 13.84 -9.31
CA THR A 343 1.79 14.86 -8.71
C THR A 343 3.27 14.52 -8.87
N LEU A 344 3.68 13.26 -8.68
CA LEU A 344 5.07 12.86 -8.92
C LEU A 344 5.46 13.06 -10.40
N LEU A 345 4.58 12.67 -11.33
CA LEU A 345 4.84 12.81 -12.77
C LEU A 345 4.96 14.27 -13.22
N SER A 346 4.11 15.18 -12.73
CA SER A 346 4.16 16.59 -13.14
C SER A 346 5.42 17.31 -12.68
N GLN A 347 5.97 16.92 -11.52
CA GLN A 347 7.22 17.47 -10.99
C GLN A 347 8.44 17.03 -11.80
N LYS A 348 8.42 15.80 -12.34
CA LYS A 348 9.48 15.32 -13.23
C LYS A 348 9.57 16.14 -14.51
N SER A 349 8.42 16.45 -15.14
CA SER A 349 8.38 17.26 -16.36
C SER A 349 8.82 18.72 -16.12
N GLY A 350 8.40 19.32 -14.99
CA GLY A 350 8.82 20.68 -14.64
C GLY A 350 10.33 20.82 -14.36
N ASN A 351 10.93 19.82 -13.71
CA ASN A 351 12.37 19.81 -13.43
C ASN A 351 13.25 19.57 -14.67
N GLN A 352 12.72 18.93 -15.73
CA GLN A 352 13.42 18.78 -17.00
C GLN A 352 13.44 20.11 -17.79
N LEU A 353 12.31 20.83 -17.81
CA LEU A 353 12.21 22.13 -18.48
C LEU A 353 13.04 23.23 -17.78
N ALA A 354 13.13 23.21 -16.45
CA ALA A 354 13.96 24.15 -15.68
C ALA A 354 15.47 23.85 -15.74
N SER A 355 15.87 22.72 -16.32
CA SER A 355 17.28 22.31 -16.49
C SER A 355 17.84 22.57 -17.89
N ALA A 356 16.97 22.97 -18.82
CA ALA A 356 17.29 23.23 -20.22
C ALA A 356 17.42 24.75 -20.51
N LYS A 357 17.43 25.56 -19.45
CA LYS A 357 17.84 26.97 -19.43
C LYS A 357 19.05 27.06 -18.52
#